data_AF-A0ABD5F1C8-F1
#
_entry.id   AF-A0ABD5F1C8-F1
#
_cell.length_a   1.000
_cell.length_b   1.000
_cell.length_c   1.000
_cell.angle_alpha   90.00
_cell.angle_beta   90.00
_cell.angle_gamma   90.00
#
_symmetry.space_group_name_H-M   'P 1'
#
loop_
_entity.id
_entity.type
_entity.pdbx_description
1 polymer ?
#
loop_
_entity_poly.entity_id
_entity_poly.type
_entity_poly.pdbx_seq_one_letter_code
_entity_poly.pdbx_strand_id
1 'polypeptide(L)'
;AWKDTGLGQWLEGIDSSLRHHADRTGSAPAPYAVNINVSRAKPAELLMQEIDLCRRHNVQIITTNVGDPSDVVAQVHDWGGIVIHDAVSVAQAERAVAAGVDGLMLVCAGAGGLGGNLSPMAFAPRVRSFFDGLIQVAGGVCTGGG
;
A
#
# COMPACT_ATOMS: atom_id res chain seq x y z
N ALA A 1 18.91 8.83 -10.33
CA ALA A 1 19.67 8.15 -9.27
C ALA A 1 18.75 8.01 -8.07
N TRP A 2 18.51 6.78 -7.61
CA TRP A 2 17.77 6.53 -6.38
C TRP A 2 18.60 7.08 -5.23
N LYS A 3 18.02 7.97 -4.43
CA LYS A 3 18.67 8.57 -3.26
C LYS A 3 18.21 7.84 -2.01
N ASP A 4 18.96 7.98 -0.93
CA ASP A 4 18.43 7.70 0.40
C ASP A 4 17.06 8.37 0.53
N THR A 5 16.04 7.57 0.79
CA THR A 5 14.65 8.00 0.79
C THR A 5 14.28 8.73 2.07
N GLY A 6 15.16 8.70 3.09
CA GLY A 6 14.85 9.21 4.42
C GLY A 6 13.77 8.40 5.13
N LEU A 7 13.38 7.22 4.60
CA LEU A 7 12.31 6.40 5.13
C LEU A 7 12.55 6.07 6.62
N GLY A 8 13.77 5.67 6.99
CA GLY A 8 14.10 5.36 8.39
C GLY A 8 13.86 6.55 9.33
N GLN A 9 14.24 7.76 8.94
CA GLN A 9 14.01 8.96 9.74
C GLN A 9 12.51 9.27 9.91
N TRP A 10 11.73 9.06 8.84
CA TRP A 10 10.27 9.22 8.91
C TRP A 10 9.62 8.17 9.82
N LEU A 11 10.01 6.91 9.70
CA LEU A 11 9.48 5.83 10.56
C LEU A 11 9.78 6.11 12.03
N GLU A 12 11.01 6.49 12.36
CA GLU A 12 11.39 6.85 13.73
C GLU A 12 10.58 8.05 14.26
N GLY A 13 10.41 9.09 13.43
CA GLY A 13 9.63 10.28 13.78
C GLY A 13 8.14 9.97 14.01
N ILE A 14 7.54 9.11 13.17
CA ILE A 14 6.15 8.67 13.31
C ILE A 14 6.00 7.82 14.57
N ASP A 15 6.85 6.82 14.78
CA ASP A 15 6.79 5.94 15.95
C ASP A 15 6.99 6.70 17.27
N SER A 16 7.86 7.70 17.28
CA SER A 16 8.04 8.61 18.41
C SER A 16 6.74 9.40 18.68
N SER A 17 6.14 9.97 17.64
CA SER A 17 4.91 10.76 17.74
C SER A 17 3.72 9.91 18.23
N LEU A 18 3.61 8.67 17.75
CA LEU A 18 2.58 7.72 18.14
C LEU A 18 2.74 7.26 19.60
N ARG A 19 3.98 6.97 20.03
CA ARG A 19 4.27 6.67 21.44
C ARG A 19 3.90 7.84 22.35
N HIS A 20 4.32 9.04 22.00
CA HIS A 20 3.98 10.25 22.76
C HIS A 20 2.46 10.50 22.82
N HIS A 21 1.72 10.21 21.74
CA HIS A 21 0.26 10.24 21.78
C HIS A 21 -0.29 9.26 22.81
N ALA A 22 0.14 8.00 22.77
CA ALA A 22 -0.32 6.95 23.67
C ALA A 22 -0.03 7.30 25.14
N ASP A 23 1.17 7.79 25.44
CA ASP A 23 1.57 8.19 26.80
C ASP A 23 0.69 9.32 27.35
N ARG A 24 0.30 10.27 26.48
CA ARG A 24 -0.50 11.44 26.86
C ARG A 24 -2.00 11.13 26.97
N THR A 25 -2.54 10.25 26.14
CA THR A 25 -3.99 9.98 26.07
C THR A 25 -4.41 8.68 26.76
N GLY A 26 -3.46 7.79 27.05
CA GLY A 26 -3.74 6.42 27.49
C GLY A 26 -4.41 5.54 26.44
N SER A 27 -4.51 6.01 25.19
CA SER A 27 -5.17 5.31 24.09
C SER A 27 -4.18 4.95 23.00
N ALA A 28 -4.27 3.73 22.49
CA ALA A 28 -3.46 3.29 21.36
C ALA A 28 -3.80 4.14 20.12
N PRO A 29 -2.81 4.71 19.42
CA PRO A 29 -3.07 5.47 18.21
C PRO A 29 -3.42 4.54 17.04
N ALA A 30 -4.07 5.09 16.02
CA ALA A 30 -4.32 4.35 14.79
C ALA A 30 -3.01 3.95 14.10
N PRO A 31 -2.96 2.80 13.42
CA PRO A 31 -1.79 2.39 12.65
C PRO A 31 -1.58 3.31 11.44
N TYR A 32 -0.36 3.31 10.91
CA TYR A 32 -0.01 3.94 9.64
C TYR A 32 0.36 2.89 8.60
N ALA A 33 0.33 3.31 7.33
CA ALA A 33 0.77 2.49 6.21
C ALA A 33 1.98 3.11 5.52
N VAL A 34 2.82 2.27 4.92
CA VAL A 34 3.95 2.71 4.09
C VAL A 34 3.71 2.30 2.65
N ASN A 35 3.93 3.22 1.70
CA ASN A 35 3.88 2.92 0.27
C ASN A 35 5.26 2.53 -0.26
N ILE A 36 5.35 1.35 -0.85
CA ILE A 36 6.57 0.80 -1.43
C ILE A 36 6.39 0.61 -2.93
N ASN A 37 7.19 1.34 -3.71
CA ASN A 37 7.25 1.11 -5.15
C ASN A 37 8.01 -0.18 -5.45
N VAL A 38 7.34 -1.13 -6.10
CA VAL A 38 7.86 -2.46 -6.45
C VAL A 38 8.19 -2.58 -7.94
N SER A 39 8.43 -1.45 -8.60
CA SER A 39 8.85 -1.44 -10.00
C SER A 39 10.17 -2.20 -10.19
N ARG A 40 10.25 -2.99 -11.27
CA ARG A 40 11.49 -3.65 -11.69
C ARG A 40 12.62 -2.66 -12.03
N ALA A 41 12.31 -1.38 -12.22
CA ALA A 41 13.30 -0.32 -12.44
C ALA A 41 13.98 0.16 -11.13
N LYS A 42 13.43 -0.22 -9.97
CA LYS A 42 14.03 0.05 -8.67
C LYS A 42 15.16 -0.93 -8.38
N PRO A 43 16.34 -0.48 -7.91
CA PRO A 43 17.40 -1.37 -7.46
C PRO A 43 16.88 -2.32 -6.38
N ALA A 44 17.12 -3.62 -6.56
CA ALA A 44 16.61 -4.66 -5.68
C ALA A 44 17.12 -4.47 -4.24
N GLU A 45 18.37 -4.03 -4.09
CA GLU A 45 18.99 -3.76 -2.80
C GLU A 45 18.26 -2.66 -2.04
N LEU A 46 17.82 -1.61 -2.74
CA LEU A 46 17.06 -0.52 -2.13
C LEU A 46 15.66 -0.98 -1.72
N LEU A 47 14.99 -1.78 -2.56
CA LEU A 47 13.70 -2.36 -2.19
C LEU A 47 13.81 -3.22 -0.92
N MET A 48 14.82 -4.10 -0.86
CA MET A 48 15.05 -4.93 0.34
C MET A 48 15.35 -4.08 1.57
N GLN A 49 16.15 -3.02 1.45
CA GLN A 49 16.44 -2.10 2.55
C GLN A 49 15.17 -1.43 3.11
N GLU A 50 14.25 -0.99 2.25
CA GLU A 50 12.99 -0.38 2.68
C GLU A 50 12.06 -1.39 3.36
N ILE A 51 11.98 -2.62 2.84
CA ILE A 51 11.17 -3.70 3.43
C ILE A 51 11.73 -4.09 4.81
N ASP A 52 13.04 -4.20 4.95
CA ASP A 52 13.72 -4.50 6.21
C ASP A 52 13.55 -3.37 7.24
N LEU A 53 13.55 -2.10 6.80
CA LEU A 53 13.16 -0.96 7.64
C LEU A 53 11.71 -1.10 8.12
N CYS A 54 10.75 -1.38 7.22
CA CYS A 54 9.36 -1.56 7.59
C CYS A 54 9.16 -2.71 8.61
N ARG A 55 9.89 -3.81 8.44
CA ARG A 55 9.88 -4.94 9.38
C ARG A 55 10.40 -4.54 10.76
N ARG A 56 11.54 -3.85 10.84
CA ARG A 56 12.11 -3.39 12.12
C ARG A 56 11.18 -2.47 12.91
N HIS A 57 10.45 -1.61 12.20
CA HIS A 57 9.45 -0.71 12.77
C HIS A 57 8.07 -1.37 12.94
N ASN A 58 7.94 -2.66 12.62
CA ASN A 58 6.70 -3.43 12.72
C ASN A 58 5.52 -2.77 11.99
N VAL A 59 5.76 -2.21 10.80
CA VAL A 59 4.70 -1.57 9.99
C VAL A 59 3.69 -2.63 9.55
N GLN A 60 2.45 -2.50 10.02
CA GLN A 60 1.40 -3.51 9.84
C GLN A 60 0.70 -3.43 8.47
N ILE A 61 0.76 -2.29 7.80
CA ILE A 61 0.06 -2.07 6.53
C ILE A 61 1.07 -1.59 5.49
N ILE A 62 1.32 -2.41 4.47
CA ILE A 62 2.14 -2.02 3.34
C ILE A 62 1.23 -1.82 2.13
N THR A 63 1.38 -0.68 1.47
CA THR A 63 0.77 -0.47 0.15
C THR A 63 1.86 -0.59 -0.91
N THR A 64 1.56 -1.18 -2.06
CA THR A 64 2.56 -1.37 -3.14
C THR A 64 2.06 -0.84 -4.48
N ASN A 65 2.98 -0.45 -5.37
CA ASN A 65 2.64 0.01 -6.72
C ASN A 65 3.66 -0.31 -7.84
N VAL A 66 3.18 -0.22 -9.10
CA VAL A 66 3.98 -0.20 -10.35
C VAL A 66 4.78 -1.49 -10.63
N GLY A 67 4.36 -2.65 -10.09
CA GLY A 67 5.11 -3.89 -10.30
C GLY A 67 4.40 -5.14 -9.81
N ASP A 68 5.19 -6.18 -9.55
CA ASP A 68 4.71 -7.46 -9.02
C ASP A 68 4.92 -7.46 -7.50
N PRO A 69 3.85 -7.57 -6.68
CA PRO A 69 3.97 -7.50 -5.24
C PRO A 69 4.35 -8.83 -4.60
N SER A 70 4.48 -9.95 -5.35
CA SER A 70 4.61 -11.31 -4.79
C SER A 70 5.69 -11.45 -3.70
N ASP A 71 6.90 -10.96 -3.97
CA ASP A 71 8.01 -11.05 -3.01
C ASP A 71 7.78 -10.17 -1.76
N VAL A 72 7.09 -9.04 -1.92
CA VAL A 72 6.74 -8.16 -0.81
C VAL A 72 5.62 -8.77 0.02
N VAL A 73 4.60 -9.36 -0.61
CA VAL A 73 3.52 -10.08 0.08
C VAL A 73 4.09 -11.17 0.98
N ALA A 74 4.93 -12.05 0.42
CA ALA A 74 5.54 -13.15 1.18
C ALA A 74 6.33 -12.65 2.40
N GLN A 75 7.10 -11.58 2.24
CA GLN A 75 7.86 -11.00 3.34
C GLN A 75 6.96 -10.34 4.39
N VAL A 76 5.98 -9.53 3.97
CA VAL A 76 5.08 -8.80 4.86
C VAL A 76 4.23 -9.73 5.72
N HIS A 77 3.73 -10.80 5.12
CA HIS A 77 2.98 -11.83 5.84
C HIS A 77 3.81 -12.54 6.91
N ASP A 78 5.13 -12.66 6.75
CA ASP A 78 6.03 -13.30 7.74
C ASP A 78 6.10 -12.52 9.07
N TRP A 79 5.87 -11.20 9.08
CA TRP A 79 5.72 -10.44 10.33
C TRP A 79 4.27 -10.08 10.68
N GLY A 80 3.30 -10.71 10.01
CA GLY A 80 1.87 -10.56 10.28
C GLY A 80 1.24 -9.28 9.75
N GLY A 81 1.93 -8.54 8.87
CA GLY A 81 1.36 -7.39 8.19
C GLY A 81 0.42 -7.77 7.04
N ILE A 82 -0.25 -6.78 6.46
CA ILE A 82 -1.09 -6.91 5.28
C ILE A 82 -0.55 -6.09 4.10
N VAL A 83 -0.84 -6.53 2.88
CA VAL A 83 -0.46 -5.84 1.64
C VAL A 83 -1.70 -5.40 0.85
N ILE A 84 -1.73 -4.11 0.51
CA ILE A 84 -2.72 -3.52 -0.40
C ILE A 84 -2.01 -3.07 -1.68
N HIS A 85 -2.30 -3.69 -2.82
CA HIS A 85 -1.64 -3.37 -4.08
C HIS A 85 -2.49 -2.49 -4.98
N ASP A 86 -1.87 -1.56 -5.69
CA ASP A 86 -2.58 -0.72 -6.66
C ASP A 86 -2.91 -1.46 -7.96
N ALA A 87 -4.06 -1.12 -8.55
CA ALA A 87 -4.43 -1.64 -9.85
C ALA A 87 -5.16 -0.55 -10.64
N VAL A 88 -4.74 -0.33 -11.88
CA VAL A 88 -5.40 0.59 -12.82
C VAL A 88 -6.29 -0.15 -13.84
N SER A 89 -6.28 -1.49 -13.79
CA SER A 89 -6.99 -2.37 -14.73
C SER A 89 -7.41 -3.69 -14.07
N VAL A 90 -8.43 -4.34 -14.61
CA VAL A 90 -8.91 -5.66 -14.13
C VAL A 90 -7.80 -6.72 -14.21
N ALA A 91 -7.02 -6.74 -15.29
CA ALA A 91 -5.93 -7.70 -15.45
C ALA A 91 -4.76 -7.48 -14.47
N GLN A 92 -4.58 -6.26 -13.95
CA GLN A 92 -3.63 -6.02 -12.85
C GLN A 92 -4.21 -6.48 -11.52
N ALA A 93 -5.49 -6.19 -11.26
CA ALA A 93 -6.17 -6.67 -10.07
C ALA A 93 -6.12 -8.20 -9.97
N GLU A 94 -6.46 -8.93 -11.04
CA GLU A 94 -6.38 -10.40 -11.08
C GLU A 94 -4.97 -10.93 -10.77
N ARG A 95 -3.93 -10.27 -11.30
CA ARG A 95 -2.53 -10.65 -11.01
C ARG A 95 -2.13 -10.37 -9.56
N ALA A 96 -2.54 -9.23 -9.02
CA ALA A 96 -2.27 -8.88 -7.63
C ALA A 96 -2.98 -9.84 -6.67
N VAL A 97 -4.22 -10.23 -6.98
CA VAL A 97 -4.95 -11.27 -6.23
C VAL A 97 -4.23 -12.61 -6.29
N ALA A 98 -3.75 -13.02 -7.47
CA ALA A 98 -2.95 -14.24 -7.62
C ALA A 98 -1.61 -14.19 -6.85
N ALA A 99 -1.05 -13.00 -6.64
CA ALA A 99 0.13 -12.77 -5.81
C ALA A 99 -0.15 -12.81 -4.29
N GLY A 100 -1.42 -12.95 -3.88
CA GLY A 100 -1.81 -13.14 -2.47
C GLY A 100 -2.03 -11.86 -1.67
N VAL A 101 -2.32 -10.73 -2.32
CA VAL A 101 -2.59 -9.46 -1.60
C VAL A 101 -3.86 -9.53 -0.75
N ASP A 102 -3.84 -8.87 0.40
CA ASP A 102 -4.99 -8.75 1.31
C ASP A 102 -6.00 -7.69 0.84
N GLY A 103 -5.53 -6.74 0.03
CA GLY A 103 -6.33 -5.66 -0.49
C GLY A 103 -5.89 -5.14 -1.85
N LEU A 104 -6.80 -4.39 -2.49
CA LEU A 104 -6.59 -3.70 -3.74
C LEU A 104 -6.94 -2.22 -3.61
N MET A 105 -6.06 -1.37 -4.11
CA MET A 105 -6.32 0.04 -4.34
C MET A 105 -6.64 0.25 -5.82
N LEU A 106 -7.92 0.45 -6.13
CA LEU A 106 -8.41 0.64 -7.49
C LEU A 106 -8.23 2.09 -7.89
N VAL A 107 -7.16 2.35 -8.64
CA VAL A 107 -6.80 3.70 -9.08
C VAL A 107 -7.56 4.01 -10.37
N CYS A 108 -8.69 4.67 -10.18
CA CYS A 108 -9.71 4.95 -11.20
C CYS A 108 -9.44 6.28 -11.93
N ALA A 109 -10.28 6.55 -12.93
CA ALA A 109 -10.29 7.84 -13.63
C ALA A 109 -10.47 9.00 -12.64
N GLY A 110 -9.67 10.06 -12.80
CA GLY A 110 -9.65 11.21 -11.88
C GLY A 110 -8.61 11.08 -10.75
N ALA A 111 -7.85 9.99 -10.68
CA ALA A 111 -6.65 9.93 -9.84
C ALA A 111 -5.53 10.81 -10.42
N GLY A 112 -4.76 11.47 -9.54
CA GLY A 112 -3.51 12.10 -9.92
C GLY A 112 -2.40 11.07 -10.15
N GLY A 113 -1.43 11.39 -11.01
CA GLY A 113 -0.30 10.50 -11.29
C GLY A 113 -0.66 9.34 -12.23
N LEU A 114 -0.25 8.11 -11.89
CA LEU A 114 -0.48 6.92 -12.70
C LEU A 114 -1.91 6.38 -12.50
N GLY A 115 -2.89 7.12 -13.01
CA GLY A 115 -4.31 6.75 -12.94
C GLY A 115 -4.76 5.84 -14.07
N GLY A 116 -5.75 4.98 -13.79
CA GLY A 116 -6.49 4.23 -14.81
C GLY A 116 -7.60 5.04 -15.47
N ASN A 117 -8.14 4.53 -16.57
CA ASN A 117 -9.27 5.13 -17.29
C ASN A 117 -10.63 4.55 -16.88
N LEU A 118 -10.65 3.57 -15.98
CA LEU A 118 -11.89 2.92 -15.56
C LEU A 118 -12.64 3.81 -14.55
N SER A 119 -13.96 3.91 -14.72
CA SER A 119 -14.84 4.52 -13.74
C SER A 119 -14.87 3.68 -12.46
N PRO A 120 -14.85 4.29 -11.26
CA PRO A 120 -14.97 3.54 -10.00
C PRO A 120 -16.26 2.72 -9.92
N MET A 121 -17.34 3.22 -10.53
CA MET A 121 -18.66 2.55 -10.56
C MET A 121 -18.67 1.28 -11.42
N ALA A 122 -17.73 1.16 -12.36
CA ALA A 122 -17.56 -0.07 -13.16
C ALA A 122 -16.47 -0.96 -12.60
N PHE A 123 -15.37 -0.38 -12.12
CA PHE A 123 -14.19 -1.12 -11.71
C PHE A 123 -14.41 -1.87 -10.39
N ALA A 124 -14.97 -1.21 -9.37
CA ALA A 124 -15.14 -1.83 -8.05
C ALA A 124 -16.08 -3.05 -8.07
N PRO A 125 -17.27 -3.03 -8.70
CA PRO A 125 -18.11 -4.22 -8.80
C PRO A 125 -17.45 -5.35 -9.60
N ARG A 126 -16.69 -5.01 -10.66
CA ARG A 126 -15.98 -6.02 -11.44
C ARG A 126 -14.93 -6.73 -10.59
N VAL A 127 -14.12 -6.00 -9.83
CA VAL A 127 -13.12 -6.59 -8.93
C VAL A 127 -13.79 -7.41 -7.83
N ARG A 128 -14.89 -6.90 -7.26
CA ARG A 128 -15.66 -7.61 -6.24
C ARG A 128 -16.20 -8.96 -6.72
N SER A 129 -16.42 -9.15 -8.02
CA SER A 129 -16.89 -10.44 -8.56
C SER A 129 -15.89 -11.60 -8.43
N PHE A 130 -14.61 -11.31 -8.16
CA PHE A 130 -13.56 -12.32 -8.01
C PHE A 130 -12.63 -12.10 -6.81
N PHE A 131 -12.85 -11.06 -6.00
CA PHE A 131 -11.99 -10.74 -4.86
C PHE A 131 -12.80 -10.30 -3.64
N ASP A 132 -12.61 -11.03 -2.55
CA ASP A 132 -13.30 -10.81 -1.28
C ASP A 132 -12.53 -9.91 -0.30
N GLY A 133 -11.25 -9.63 -0.54
CA GLY A 133 -10.41 -8.81 0.33
C GLY A 133 -10.75 -7.32 0.32
N LEU A 134 -9.88 -6.49 0.90
CA LEU A 134 -10.11 -5.05 1.04
C LEU A 134 -10.13 -4.36 -0.33
N ILE A 135 -11.12 -3.50 -0.60
CA ILE A 135 -11.12 -2.65 -1.80
C ILE A 135 -11.13 -1.18 -1.36
N GLN A 136 -10.14 -0.45 -1.84
CA GLN A 136 -10.06 1.00 -1.75
C GLN A 136 -10.30 1.59 -3.14
N VAL A 137 -11.18 2.58 -3.24
CA VAL A 137 -11.37 3.34 -4.48
C VAL A 137 -10.51 4.60 -4.40
N ALA A 138 -9.66 4.80 -5.39
CA ALA A 138 -8.82 6.00 -5.52
C ALA A 138 -9.14 6.72 -6.83
N GLY A 139 -9.21 8.04 -6.79
CA GLY A 139 -9.44 8.90 -7.96
C GLY A 139 -10.80 9.59 -7.96
N GLY A 140 -10.77 10.91 -8.15
CA GLY A 140 -11.98 11.73 -8.23
C GLY A 140 -12.80 11.85 -6.94
N VAL A 141 -12.33 11.30 -5.81
CA VAL A 141 -13.01 11.39 -4.49
C VAL A 141 -12.43 12.52 -3.64
N CYS A 142 -13.18 13.61 -3.46
CA CYS A 142 -12.72 14.82 -2.75
C CYS A 142 -13.59 15.20 -1.55
N THR A 143 -14.85 14.76 -1.51
CA THR A 143 -15.79 15.02 -0.41
C THR A 143 -16.59 13.77 -0.05
N GLY A 144 -17.43 13.85 0.99
CA GLY A 144 -18.34 12.76 1.35
C GLY A 144 -19.39 12.43 0.28
N GLY A 145 -19.63 13.33 -0.69
CA GLY A 145 -20.51 13.06 -1.84
C GLY A 145 -19.80 12.38 -3.02
N GLY A 146 -18.49 12.17 -2.91
CA GLY A 146 -17.57 12.03 -4.04
C GLY A 146 -16.64 13.22 -4.11
#